data_AF-A0A4R5FEX2-F1
#
_entry.id   AF-A0A4R5FEX2-F1
#
_cell.length_a   1.000
_cell.length_b   1.000
_cell.length_c   1.000
_cell.angle_alpha   90.00
_cell.angle_beta   90.00
_cell.angle_gamma   90.00
#
_symmetry.space_group_name_H-M   'P 1'
#
loop_
_entity.id
_entity.type
_entity.pdbx_description
1 polymer ?
#
loop_
_entity_poly.entity_id
_entity_poly.type
_entity_poly.pdbx_seq_one_letter_code
_entity_poly.pdbx_strand_id
1 'polypeptide(L)'
;MKKAIFCISAMLLAGVTAMAQSNVANVAQSNTVRGSDNIANVSNITQAGESNTGSINVSGNGSIAYLAQTGAANNAAVLQEGDRLIADQTQIGSRNIASISQNGGGLGSVSTQTQIGDNNLVVSVQTSGTANESTQSQFGNSNLASTQQTGGGSSNVAIQSQSGNFNVARSVQEGSGSNSYSNQVQAGDGNVVGTLQKGFENSAFSTQLGSFNKSNIQQNGEGNLTQLTQKGFGNLSTVIQGQ
;
A
#
# COMPACT_ATOMS: atom_id res chain seq x y z
N MET A 1 16.30 -14.18 -11.04
CA MET A 1 15.10 -15.05 -10.98
C MET A 1 13.90 -14.23 -11.43
N LYS A 2 13.18 -14.65 -12.46
CA LYS A 2 11.95 -13.96 -12.91
C LYS A 2 10.89 -14.14 -11.82
N LYS A 3 10.61 -13.10 -11.03
CA LYS A 3 9.50 -13.13 -10.07
C LYS A 3 8.21 -13.23 -10.88
N ALA A 4 7.47 -14.32 -10.73
CA ALA A 4 6.13 -14.45 -11.28
C ALA A 4 5.22 -13.49 -10.51
N ILE A 5 4.83 -12.38 -11.15
CA ILE A 5 3.87 -11.43 -10.59
C ILE A 5 2.48 -11.99 -10.96
N PHE A 6 1.80 -12.56 -9.98
CA PHE A 6 0.41 -12.97 -10.11
C PHE A 6 -0.47 -11.70 -10.00
N CYS A 7 -1.05 -11.24 -11.12
CA CYS A 7 -2.07 -10.19 -11.10
C CYS A 7 -3.36 -10.73 -10.48
N ILE A 8 -3.59 -10.44 -9.20
CA ILE A 8 -4.85 -10.75 -8.50
C ILE A 8 -6.03 -10.02 -9.16
N SER A 9 -5.76 -8.81 -9.66
CA SER A 9 -6.69 -7.94 -10.39
C SER A 9 -7.32 -8.61 -11.62
N ALA A 10 -6.59 -9.47 -12.34
CA ALA A 10 -7.11 -10.18 -13.52
C ALA A 10 -7.98 -11.40 -13.17
N MET A 11 -7.75 -12.03 -12.02
CA MET A 11 -8.44 -13.27 -11.63
C MET A 11 -9.84 -13.02 -11.04
N LEU A 12 -10.14 -11.81 -10.57
CA LEU A 12 -11.37 -11.55 -9.81
C LEU A 12 -12.60 -11.15 -10.66
N LEU A 13 -12.44 -10.97 -11.98
CA LEU A 13 -13.44 -10.32 -12.84
C LEU A 13 -14.43 -11.25 -13.57
N ALA A 14 -14.32 -12.58 -13.41
CA ALA A 14 -15.00 -13.54 -14.27
C ALA A 14 -16.54 -13.66 -14.10
N GLY A 15 -17.24 -12.72 -13.44
CA GLY A 15 -18.65 -12.94 -13.06
C GLY A 15 -19.59 -11.74 -12.93
N VAL A 16 -19.25 -10.51 -13.34
CA VAL A 16 -20.15 -9.36 -13.13
C VAL A 16 -20.83 -8.91 -14.43
N THR A 17 -22.13 -9.18 -14.53
CA THR A 17 -23.00 -8.63 -15.60
C THR A 17 -23.23 -7.14 -15.37
N ALA A 18 -22.81 -6.33 -16.33
CA ALA A 18 -22.89 -4.87 -16.33
C ALA A 18 -24.33 -4.37 -16.58
N MET A 19 -24.80 -3.37 -15.81
CA MET A 19 -25.71 -2.32 -16.27
C MET A 19 -25.46 -1.00 -15.47
N ALA A 20 -25.54 0.13 -16.20
CA ALA A 20 -25.31 1.55 -15.84
C ALA A 20 -23.86 2.06 -15.63
N GLN A 21 -23.13 2.25 -16.74
CA GLN A 21 -21.74 2.74 -16.77
C GLN A 21 -21.64 4.27 -16.75
N SER A 22 -21.16 4.84 -15.63
CA SER A 22 -20.52 6.17 -15.56
C SER A 22 -19.11 6.07 -14.98
N ASN A 23 -18.39 4.99 -15.29
CA ASN A 23 -17.01 4.82 -14.85
C ASN A 23 -16.07 5.71 -15.67
N VAL A 24 -15.08 6.30 -15.00
CA VAL A 24 -14.02 7.11 -15.61
C VAL A 24 -12.69 6.39 -15.42
N ALA A 25 -12.02 6.08 -16.52
CA ALA A 25 -10.66 5.51 -16.53
C ALA A 25 -9.73 6.46 -17.30
N ASN A 26 -8.63 6.87 -16.67
CA ASN A 26 -7.59 7.68 -17.30
C ASN A 26 -6.23 6.98 -17.19
N VAL A 27 -5.55 6.78 -18.31
CA VAL A 27 -4.20 6.24 -18.37
C VAL A 27 -3.31 7.23 -19.11
N ALA A 28 -2.33 7.79 -18.41
CA ALA A 28 -1.27 8.59 -19.00
C ALA A 28 0.07 7.89 -18.81
N GLN A 29 0.76 7.63 -19.92
CA GLN A 29 2.06 6.98 -19.93
C GLN A 29 3.04 7.84 -20.71
N SER A 30 4.17 8.17 -20.08
CA SER A 30 5.28 8.89 -20.71
C SER A 30 6.56 8.06 -20.59
N ASN A 31 7.06 7.54 -21.70
CA ASN A 31 8.36 6.87 -21.72
C ASN A 31 9.46 7.93 -21.81
N THR A 32 10.27 8.08 -20.76
CA THR A 32 11.42 9.00 -20.79
C THR A 32 12.57 8.30 -21.51
N VAL A 33 12.88 8.75 -22.73
CA VAL A 33 13.98 8.18 -23.54
C VAL A 33 15.33 8.47 -22.86
N ARG A 34 15.90 7.48 -22.16
CA ARG A 34 17.30 7.47 -21.73
C ARG A 34 17.96 6.15 -22.13
N GLY A 35 18.49 6.11 -23.35
CA GLY A 35 19.34 5.00 -23.83
C GLY A 35 18.62 3.87 -24.57
N SER A 36 19.39 2.82 -24.88
CA SER A 36 19.03 1.70 -25.77
C SER A 36 18.13 0.61 -25.14
N ASP A 37 17.76 0.73 -23.87
CA ASP A 37 16.94 -0.25 -23.13
C ASP A 37 15.50 0.26 -22.94
N ASN A 38 14.83 0.60 -24.03
CA ASN A 38 13.46 1.11 -24.00
C ASN A 38 12.46 -0.03 -23.71
N ILE A 39 12.27 -0.35 -22.43
CA ILE A 39 11.22 -1.27 -21.97
C ILE A 39 9.94 -0.44 -21.85
N ALA A 40 8.88 -0.83 -22.57
CA ALA A 40 7.59 -0.16 -22.48
C ALA A 40 6.99 -0.28 -21.07
N ASN A 41 6.39 0.80 -20.57
CA ASN A 41 5.54 0.68 -19.39
C ASN A 41 4.25 -0.07 -19.75
N VAL A 42 3.65 -0.73 -18.77
CA VAL A 42 2.36 -1.42 -18.88
C VAL A 42 1.41 -0.78 -17.89
N SER A 43 0.27 -0.28 -18.36
CA SER A 43 -0.77 0.32 -17.53
C SER A 43 -2.13 -0.24 -17.91
N ASN A 44 -2.90 -0.74 -16.95
CA ASN A 44 -4.25 -1.27 -17.19
C ASN A 44 -5.21 -0.86 -16.07
N ILE A 45 -6.37 -0.35 -16.47
CA ILE A 45 -7.52 -0.08 -15.59
C ILE A 45 -8.66 -1.00 -15.99
N THR A 46 -9.19 -1.75 -15.04
CA THR A 46 -10.40 -2.56 -15.21
C THR A 46 -11.45 -2.14 -14.19
N GLN A 47 -12.65 -1.77 -14.65
CA GLN A 47 -13.73 -1.26 -13.81
C GLN A 47 -15.06 -1.97 -14.06
N ALA A 48 -15.68 -2.49 -13.01
CA ALA A 48 -17.01 -3.09 -13.03
C ALA A 48 -17.93 -2.42 -12.00
N GLY A 49 -19.20 -2.20 -12.37
CA GLY A 49 -20.18 -1.46 -11.56
C GLY A 49 -20.30 0.01 -11.98
N GLU A 50 -20.67 0.90 -11.05
CA GLU A 50 -21.13 2.27 -11.35
C GLU A 50 -20.22 3.36 -10.76
N SER A 51 -20.01 4.47 -11.47
CA SER A 51 -19.33 5.68 -10.98
C SER A 51 -17.90 5.49 -10.43
N ASN A 52 -17.19 4.42 -10.83
CA ASN A 52 -15.81 4.21 -10.41
C ASN A 52 -14.87 5.17 -11.16
N THR A 53 -13.92 5.78 -10.47
CA THR A 53 -12.85 6.61 -11.04
C THR A 53 -11.51 5.92 -10.85
N GLY A 54 -10.77 5.73 -11.94
CA GLY A 54 -9.45 5.13 -11.96
C GLY A 54 -8.48 6.01 -12.74
N SER A 55 -7.28 6.22 -12.20
CA SER A 55 -6.23 7.00 -12.84
C SER A 55 -4.88 6.31 -12.71
N ILE A 56 -4.16 6.15 -13.81
CA ILE A 56 -2.78 5.65 -13.82
C ILE A 56 -1.92 6.68 -14.54
N ASN A 57 -0.88 7.17 -13.87
CA ASN A 57 0.15 8.03 -14.43
C ASN A 57 1.51 7.37 -14.25
N VAL A 58 2.15 6.97 -15.34
CA VAL A 58 3.47 6.32 -15.31
C VAL A 58 4.45 7.12 -16.15
N SER A 59 5.55 7.54 -15.53
CA SER A 59 6.68 8.19 -16.17
C SER A 59 7.98 7.43 -15.88
N GLY A 60 8.74 7.10 -16.93
CA GLY A 60 9.95 6.25 -16.84
C GLY A 60 9.92 5.09 -17.82
N ASN A 61 10.74 4.05 -17.60
CA ASN A 61 10.84 2.87 -18.46
C ASN A 61 10.58 1.56 -17.70
N GLY A 62 9.82 0.66 -18.31
CA GLY A 62 9.56 -0.69 -17.82
C GLY A 62 8.75 -0.79 -16.53
N SER A 63 8.03 0.26 -16.15
CA SER A 63 7.13 0.28 -14.99
C SER A 63 5.79 -0.37 -15.32
N ILE A 64 5.19 -1.02 -14.34
CA ILE A 64 3.95 -1.79 -14.47
C ILE A 64 2.95 -1.25 -13.43
N ALA A 65 1.75 -0.91 -13.90
CA ALA A 65 0.64 -0.45 -13.08
C ALA A 65 -0.65 -1.18 -13.46
N TYR A 66 -1.25 -1.85 -12.47
CA TYR A 66 -2.56 -2.48 -12.59
C TYR A 66 -3.53 -1.87 -11.59
N LEU A 67 -4.74 -1.57 -12.04
CA LEU A 67 -5.82 -1.04 -11.21
C LEU A 67 -7.12 -1.77 -11.57
N ALA A 68 -7.72 -2.42 -10.58
CA ALA A 68 -9.02 -3.09 -10.69
C ALA A 68 -10.00 -2.53 -9.66
N GLN A 69 -11.21 -2.17 -10.11
CA GLN A 69 -12.29 -1.69 -9.25
C GLN A 69 -13.58 -2.43 -9.57
N THR A 70 -14.23 -2.97 -8.55
CA THR A 70 -15.54 -3.62 -8.66
C THR A 70 -16.49 -3.04 -7.62
N GLY A 71 -17.66 -2.56 -8.05
CA GLY A 71 -18.70 -2.00 -7.19
C GLY A 71 -19.01 -0.54 -7.55
N ALA A 72 -19.30 0.31 -6.57
CA ALA A 72 -19.87 1.63 -6.82
C ALA A 72 -19.03 2.77 -6.23
N ALA A 73 -18.80 3.83 -7.02
CA ALA A 73 -18.14 5.06 -6.57
C ALA A 73 -16.75 4.87 -5.95
N ASN A 74 -15.99 3.86 -6.37
CA ASN A 74 -14.62 3.69 -5.92
C ASN A 74 -13.68 4.68 -6.63
N ASN A 75 -12.63 5.13 -5.95
CA ASN A 75 -11.60 6.02 -6.50
C ASN A 75 -10.21 5.40 -6.31
N ALA A 76 -9.48 5.19 -7.40
CA ALA A 76 -8.14 4.64 -7.36
C ALA A 76 -7.19 5.47 -8.22
N ALA A 77 -5.99 5.71 -7.70
CA ALA A 77 -4.93 6.44 -8.37
C ALA A 77 -3.58 5.75 -8.20
N VAL A 78 -2.86 5.58 -9.32
CA VAL A 78 -1.47 5.16 -9.35
C VAL A 78 -0.64 6.27 -9.99
N LEU A 79 0.43 6.68 -9.30
CA LEU A 79 1.48 7.54 -9.82
C LEU A 79 2.82 6.82 -9.67
N GLN A 80 3.52 6.62 -10.78
CA GLN A 80 4.87 6.05 -10.83
C GLN A 80 5.80 7.01 -11.57
N GLU A 81 6.84 7.46 -10.89
CA GLU A 81 7.91 8.29 -11.47
C GLU A 81 9.25 7.59 -11.24
N GLY A 82 9.70 6.83 -12.24
CA GLY A 82 10.92 6.02 -12.17
C GLY A 82 10.88 4.79 -13.09
N ASP A 83 11.98 4.05 -13.10
CA ASP A 83 12.16 2.88 -13.95
C ASP A 83 11.86 1.57 -13.19
N ARG A 84 11.17 0.64 -13.84
CA ARG A 84 10.85 -0.72 -13.33
C ARG A 84 10.13 -0.72 -11.98
N LEU A 85 9.18 0.18 -11.81
CA LEU A 85 8.27 0.24 -10.65
C LEU A 85 7.08 -0.70 -10.86
N ILE A 86 6.54 -1.27 -9.79
CA ILE A 86 5.34 -2.11 -9.85
C ILE A 86 4.28 -1.61 -8.88
N ALA A 87 3.08 -1.38 -9.39
CA ALA A 87 1.90 -1.00 -8.63
C ALA A 87 0.73 -1.93 -8.99
N ASP A 88 0.07 -2.51 -7.98
CA ASP A 88 -1.18 -3.26 -8.14
C ASP A 88 -2.21 -2.75 -7.12
N GLN A 89 -3.34 -2.23 -7.60
CA GLN A 89 -4.46 -1.80 -6.78
C GLN A 89 -5.72 -2.59 -7.12
N THR A 90 -6.37 -3.15 -6.10
CA THR A 90 -7.67 -3.81 -6.22
C THR A 90 -8.65 -3.25 -5.18
N GLN A 91 -9.82 -2.81 -5.63
CA GLN A 91 -10.91 -2.32 -4.78
C GLN A 91 -12.21 -3.06 -5.08
N ILE A 92 -12.87 -3.57 -4.04
CA ILE A 92 -14.16 -4.26 -4.14
C ILE A 92 -15.12 -3.69 -3.10
N GLY A 93 -16.29 -3.24 -3.54
CA GLY A 93 -17.33 -2.66 -2.71
C GLY A 93 -17.63 -1.21 -3.13
N SER A 94 -17.99 -0.37 -2.18
CA SER A 94 -18.46 0.99 -2.46
C SER A 94 -17.65 2.08 -1.77
N ARG A 95 -17.40 3.19 -2.48
CA ARG A 95 -16.73 4.39 -1.94
C ARG A 95 -15.35 4.13 -1.34
N ASN A 96 -14.63 3.12 -1.85
CA ASN A 96 -13.25 2.89 -1.44
C ASN A 96 -12.31 3.86 -2.14
N ILE A 97 -11.28 4.31 -1.45
CA ILE A 97 -10.24 5.19 -1.97
C ILE A 97 -8.86 4.53 -1.81
N ALA A 98 -8.12 4.38 -2.90
CA ALA A 98 -6.79 3.78 -2.93
C ALA A 98 -5.82 4.68 -3.70
N SER A 99 -4.63 4.92 -3.16
CA SER A 99 -3.60 5.72 -3.82
C SER A 99 -2.22 5.11 -3.65
N ILE A 100 -1.53 4.86 -4.76
CA ILE A 100 -0.11 4.48 -4.80
C ILE A 100 0.65 5.63 -5.44
N SER A 101 1.68 6.12 -4.75
CA SER A 101 2.67 7.05 -5.29
C SER A 101 4.08 6.49 -5.09
N GLN A 102 4.79 6.24 -6.18
CA GLN A 102 6.17 5.77 -6.20
C GLN A 102 7.04 6.82 -6.90
N ASN A 103 7.44 7.86 -6.17
CA ASN A 103 8.20 8.98 -6.72
C ASN A 103 9.69 8.82 -6.43
N GLY A 104 10.50 8.63 -7.48
CA GLY A 104 11.94 8.45 -7.33
C GLY A 104 12.34 7.10 -6.71
N GLY A 105 11.43 6.12 -6.73
CA GLY A 105 11.77 4.74 -6.40
C GLY A 105 12.85 4.26 -7.37
N GLY A 106 14.01 3.91 -6.83
CA GLY A 106 15.00 3.19 -7.61
C GLY A 106 14.44 1.85 -8.09
N LEU A 107 15.12 1.26 -9.07
CA LEU A 107 14.76 0.00 -9.73
C LEU A 107 14.09 -1.03 -8.78
N GLY A 108 12.87 -1.45 -9.12
CA GLY A 108 12.23 -2.63 -8.54
C GLY A 108 11.36 -2.42 -7.29
N SER A 109 10.98 -1.19 -6.93
CA SER A 109 10.03 -0.95 -5.84
C SER A 109 8.62 -1.45 -6.21
N VAL A 110 7.95 -2.09 -5.25
CA VAL A 110 6.64 -2.74 -5.40
C VAL A 110 5.66 -2.15 -4.38
N SER A 111 4.46 -1.78 -4.83
CA SER A 111 3.36 -1.39 -3.96
C SER A 111 2.09 -2.15 -4.36
N THR A 112 1.47 -2.81 -3.39
CA THR A 112 0.23 -3.59 -3.56
C THR A 112 -0.82 -3.12 -2.56
N GLN A 113 -2.02 -2.82 -3.04
CA GLN A 113 -3.15 -2.40 -2.22
C GLN A 113 -4.40 -3.22 -2.54
N THR A 114 -5.05 -3.72 -1.51
CA THR A 114 -6.32 -4.45 -1.63
C THR A 114 -7.33 -3.96 -0.61
N GLN A 115 -8.51 -3.55 -1.08
CA GLN A 115 -9.62 -3.12 -0.23
C GLN A 115 -10.86 -3.93 -0.57
N ILE A 116 -11.47 -4.56 0.44
CA ILE A 116 -12.74 -5.29 0.32
C ILE A 116 -13.70 -4.78 1.40
N GLY A 117 -14.82 -4.19 0.98
CA GLY A 117 -15.84 -3.59 1.84
C GLY A 117 -16.15 -2.16 1.41
N ASP A 118 -16.67 -1.34 2.31
CA ASP A 118 -17.14 0.01 1.98
C ASP A 118 -16.39 1.11 2.75
N ASN A 119 -16.21 2.28 2.12
CA ASN A 119 -15.61 3.49 2.70
C ASN A 119 -14.19 3.30 3.25
N ASN A 120 -13.43 2.38 2.68
CA ASN A 120 -12.04 2.15 3.08
C ASN A 120 -11.09 3.16 2.41
N LEU A 121 -10.01 3.55 3.11
CA LEU A 121 -8.96 4.43 2.60
C LEU A 121 -7.58 3.77 2.75
N VAL A 122 -6.87 3.61 1.63
CA VAL A 122 -5.48 3.11 1.59
C VAL A 122 -4.61 4.09 0.83
N VAL A 123 -3.47 4.45 1.42
CA VAL A 123 -2.46 5.30 0.79
C VAL A 123 -1.07 4.69 0.99
N SER A 124 -0.32 4.53 -0.09
CA SER A 124 1.09 4.13 -0.07
C SER A 124 1.90 5.19 -0.79
N VAL A 125 2.93 5.68 -0.10
CA VAL A 125 3.90 6.62 -0.65
C VAL A 125 5.30 6.05 -0.46
N GLN A 126 6.01 5.86 -1.56
CA GLN A 126 7.41 5.46 -1.58
C GLN A 126 8.19 6.58 -2.25
N THR A 127 8.98 7.32 -1.49
CA THR A 127 9.84 8.39 -2.01
C THR A 127 11.30 8.02 -1.78
N SER A 128 12.06 7.84 -2.87
CA SER A 128 13.47 7.40 -2.87
C SER A 128 13.72 5.96 -2.37
N GLY A 129 14.90 5.41 -2.68
CA GLY A 129 15.30 4.04 -2.31
C GLY A 129 15.01 2.98 -3.38
N THR A 130 15.78 1.89 -3.40
CA THR A 130 15.62 0.76 -4.36
C THR A 130 14.91 -0.43 -3.73
N ALA A 131 14.07 -1.12 -4.49
CA ALA A 131 13.41 -2.37 -4.07
C ALA A 131 12.58 -2.28 -2.77
N ASN A 132 11.94 -1.13 -2.51
CA ASN A 132 11.04 -1.00 -1.37
C ASN A 132 9.72 -1.72 -1.65
N GLU A 133 9.17 -2.41 -0.65
CA GLU A 133 7.92 -3.14 -0.74
C GLU A 133 6.89 -2.59 0.24
N SER A 134 5.70 -2.25 -0.26
CA SER A 134 4.56 -1.92 0.57
C SER A 134 3.36 -2.76 0.19
N THR A 135 2.78 -3.44 1.17
CA THR A 135 1.54 -4.22 1.00
C THR A 135 0.51 -3.77 2.02
N GLN A 136 -0.66 -3.38 1.56
CA GLN A 136 -1.76 -2.90 2.40
C GLN A 136 -3.05 -3.63 2.05
N SER A 137 -3.67 -4.26 3.06
CA SER A 137 -4.90 -5.03 2.89
C SER A 137 -5.95 -4.63 3.93
N GLN A 138 -7.17 -4.36 3.48
CA GLN A 138 -8.30 -3.98 4.33
C GLN A 138 -9.53 -4.82 3.99
N PHE A 139 -10.11 -5.45 5.02
CA PHE A 139 -11.35 -6.21 4.95
C PHE A 139 -12.35 -5.68 5.98
N GLY A 140 -13.49 -5.17 5.52
CA GLY A 140 -14.52 -4.56 6.36
C GLY A 140 -14.75 -3.10 5.97
N ASN A 141 -15.33 -2.28 6.86
CA ASN A 141 -15.77 -0.93 6.50
C ASN A 141 -15.01 0.16 7.24
N SER A 142 -14.84 1.32 6.59
CA SER A 142 -14.27 2.53 7.20
C SER A 142 -12.86 2.34 7.79
N ASN A 143 -12.05 1.45 7.22
CA ASN A 143 -10.67 1.27 7.65
C ASN A 143 -9.74 2.29 6.97
N LEU A 144 -8.67 2.70 7.65
CA LEU A 144 -7.62 3.58 7.13
C LEU A 144 -6.26 2.92 7.26
N ALA A 145 -5.53 2.79 6.15
CA ALA A 145 -4.16 2.29 6.12
C ALA A 145 -3.27 3.29 5.37
N SER A 146 -2.13 3.64 5.96
CA SER A 146 -1.14 4.52 5.34
C SER A 146 0.27 4.01 5.55
N THR A 147 1.01 3.83 4.46
CA THR A 147 2.44 3.55 4.45
C THR A 147 3.18 4.72 3.82
N GLN A 148 4.26 5.13 4.46
CA GLN A 148 5.21 6.12 3.94
C GLN A 148 6.61 5.56 4.13
N GLN A 149 7.29 5.26 3.03
CA GLN A 149 8.68 4.83 3.02
C GLN A 149 9.49 5.97 2.40
N THR A 150 10.03 6.83 3.26
CA THR A 150 10.67 8.08 2.88
C THR A 150 12.14 8.02 3.27
N GLY A 151 12.98 7.56 2.35
CA GLY A 151 14.36 7.28 2.67
C GLY A 151 15.14 6.66 1.52
N GLY A 152 16.36 7.13 1.28
CA GLY A 152 17.23 6.61 0.23
C GLY A 152 17.72 5.17 0.46
N GLY A 153 17.27 4.52 1.53
CA GLY A 153 17.57 3.13 1.82
C GLY A 153 16.87 2.14 0.90
N SER A 154 17.40 0.92 0.85
CA SER A 154 16.94 -0.14 -0.03
C SER A 154 16.23 -1.26 0.74
N SER A 155 15.32 -1.97 0.08
CA SER A 155 14.65 -3.17 0.61
C SER A 155 13.86 -2.97 1.91
N ASN A 156 13.27 -1.79 2.10
CA ASN A 156 12.35 -1.56 3.22
C ASN A 156 11.01 -2.23 2.94
N VAL A 157 10.45 -2.90 3.95
CA VAL A 157 9.18 -3.63 3.85
C VAL A 157 8.17 -3.07 4.85
N ALA A 158 6.99 -2.68 4.36
CA ALA A 158 5.88 -2.24 5.18
C ALA A 158 4.60 -3.03 4.82
N ILE A 159 4.11 -3.82 5.77
CA ILE A 159 2.91 -4.64 5.63
C ILE A 159 1.84 -4.16 6.61
N GLN A 160 0.64 -3.88 6.11
CA GLN A 160 -0.52 -3.50 6.91
C GLN A 160 -1.71 -4.39 6.55
N SER A 161 -2.31 -5.02 7.55
CA SER A 161 -3.50 -5.85 7.40
C SER A 161 -4.54 -5.47 8.44
N GLN A 162 -5.74 -5.11 7.99
CA GLN A 162 -6.86 -4.71 8.85
C GLN A 162 -8.09 -5.54 8.52
N SER A 163 -8.67 -6.17 9.54
CA SER A 163 -9.93 -6.91 9.45
C SER A 163 -10.91 -6.41 10.52
N GLY A 164 -12.10 -6.02 10.10
CA GLY A 164 -13.11 -5.39 10.93
C GLY A 164 -13.39 -3.96 10.48
N ASN A 165 -13.94 -3.13 11.37
CA ASN A 165 -14.37 -1.77 11.01
C ASN A 165 -13.60 -0.69 11.78
N PHE A 166 -13.46 0.49 11.18
CA PHE A 166 -12.88 1.67 11.84
C PHE A 166 -11.45 1.48 12.34
N ASN A 167 -10.68 0.54 11.78
CA ASN A 167 -9.29 0.36 12.14
C ASN A 167 -8.40 1.40 11.45
N VAL A 168 -7.35 1.86 12.13
CA VAL A 168 -6.36 2.80 11.61
C VAL A 168 -4.95 2.23 11.75
N ALA A 169 -4.22 2.08 10.65
CA ALA A 169 -2.84 1.61 10.60
C ALA A 169 -1.98 2.65 9.88
N ARG A 170 -0.93 3.13 10.55
CA ARG A 170 0.04 4.07 9.97
C ARG A 170 1.45 3.53 10.17
N SER A 171 2.20 3.37 9.09
CA SER A 171 3.60 2.96 9.12
C SER A 171 4.44 3.99 8.38
N VAL A 172 5.44 4.53 9.07
CA VAL A 172 6.41 5.46 8.50
C VAL A 172 7.81 4.89 8.71
N GLN A 173 8.54 4.71 7.62
CA GLN A 173 9.94 4.28 7.60
C GLN A 173 10.77 5.42 7.01
N GLU A 174 11.48 6.14 7.86
CA GLU A 174 12.25 7.35 7.54
C GLU A 174 13.78 7.08 7.59
N GLY A 175 14.54 7.65 6.66
CA GLY A 175 16.01 7.75 6.73
C GLY A 175 16.79 7.00 5.65
N SER A 176 18.13 7.03 5.72
CA SER A 176 19.01 6.28 4.82
C SER A 176 19.00 4.75 5.05
N GLY A 177 18.24 4.32 6.06
CA GLY A 177 18.00 2.96 6.50
C GLY A 177 17.62 1.98 5.41
N SER A 178 18.49 1.01 5.12
CA SER A 178 18.10 -0.19 4.35
C SER A 178 17.57 -1.28 5.31
N ASN A 179 16.76 -2.19 4.78
CA ASN A 179 16.27 -3.39 5.47
C ASN A 179 15.39 -3.15 6.72
N SER A 180 14.68 -2.02 6.81
CA SER A 180 13.67 -1.84 7.86
C SER A 180 12.39 -2.63 7.53
N TYR A 181 11.83 -3.29 8.54
CA TYR A 181 10.64 -4.12 8.44
C TYR A 181 9.56 -3.64 9.42
N SER A 182 8.37 -3.37 8.91
CA SER A 182 7.18 -3.02 9.69
C SER A 182 6.02 -3.92 9.31
N ASN A 183 5.44 -4.61 10.28
CA ASN A 183 4.22 -5.40 10.10
C ASN A 183 3.17 -5.02 11.13
N GLN A 184 2.02 -4.54 10.65
CA GLN A 184 0.89 -4.12 11.47
C GLN A 184 -0.33 -4.97 11.13
N VAL A 185 -0.85 -5.70 12.10
CA VAL A 185 -2.06 -6.53 11.97
C VAL A 185 -3.11 -6.06 12.98
N GLN A 186 -4.31 -5.73 12.50
CA GLN A 186 -5.45 -5.36 13.33
C GLN A 186 -6.63 -6.25 13.01
N ALA A 187 -7.19 -6.92 14.03
CA ALA A 187 -8.41 -7.71 13.91
C ALA A 187 -9.41 -7.29 14.98
N GLY A 188 -10.58 -6.82 14.54
CA GLY A 188 -11.66 -6.27 15.38
C GLY A 188 -11.96 -4.82 15.01
N ASP A 189 -12.58 -4.06 15.91
CA ASP A 189 -13.14 -2.75 15.58
C ASP A 189 -12.46 -1.58 16.30
N GLY A 190 -12.19 -0.48 15.59
CA GLY A 190 -11.72 0.77 16.19
C GLY A 190 -10.28 0.72 16.70
N ASN A 191 -9.45 -0.23 16.24
CA ASN A 191 -8.07 -0.32 16.67
C ASN A 191 -7.20 0.74 15.96
N VAL A 192 -6.14 1.20 16.61
CA VAL A 192 -5.18 2.18 16.08
C VAL A 192 -3.74 1.69 16.28
N VAL A 193 -2.98 1.49 15.20
CA VAL A 193 -1.53 1.25 15.23
C VAL A 193 -0.79 2.39 14.53
N GLY A 194 0.21 2.95 15.20
CA GLY A 194 1.25 3.77 14.60
C GLY A 194 2.62 3.10 14.72
N THR A 195 3.40 3.08 13.65
CA THR A 195 4.81 2.67 13.67
C THR A 195 5.64 3.73 12.98
N LEU A 196 6.71 4.16 13.62
CA LEU A 196 7.72 5.07 13.10
C LEU A 196 9.10 4.41 13.29
N GLN A 197 9.79 4.13 12.20
CA GLN A 197 11.15 3.59 12.21
C GLN A 197 12.10 4.61 11.58
N LYS A 198 13.15 4.99 12.30
CA LYS A 198 14.21 5.89 11.85
C LYS A 198 15.57 5.20 12.01
N GLY A 199 16.28 4.98 10.90
CA GLY A 199 17.59 4.32 10.88
C GLY A 199 17.58 2.97 10.15
N PHE A 200 18.61 2.14 10.36
CA PHE A 200 18.86 0.91 9.59
C PHE A 200 18.37 -0.35 10.34
N GLU A 201 17.94 -1.38 9.60
CA GLU A 201 17.65 -2.73 10.13
C GLU A 201 16.64 -2.80 11.30
N ASN A 202 15.74 -1.82 11.39
CA ASN A 202 14.73 -1.80 12.43
C ASN A 202 13.58 -2.76 12.07
N SER A 203 13.16 -3.58 13.03
CA SER A 203 12.05 -4.52 12.88
C SER A 203 10.96 -4.24 13.91
N ALA A 204 9.75 -3.91 13.44
CA ALA A 204 8.58 -3.66 14.27
C ALA A 204 7.42 -4.58 13.87
N PHE A 205 6.90 -5.31 14.85
CA PHE A 205 5.71 -6.14 14.71
C PHE A 205 4.64 -5.62 15.67
N SER A 206 3.47 -5.25 15.16
CA SER A 206 2.32 -4.85 15.97
C SER A 206 1.12 -5.72 15.61
N THR A 207 0.50 -6.33 16.61
CA THR A 207 -0.74 -7.10 16.47
C THR A 207 -1.76 -6.61 17.48
N GLN A 208 -2.93 -6.18 17.01
CA GLN A 208 -4.06 -5.78 17.86
C GLN A 208 -5.26 -6.67 17.60
N LEU A 209 -5.73 -7.35 18.64
CA LEU A 209 -6.90 -8.23 18.60
C LEU A 209 -7.98 -7.70 19.57
N GLY A 210 -9.19 -7.46 19.07
CA GLY A 210 -10.30 -6.91 19.86
C GLY A 210 -10.65 -5.50 19.44
N SER A 211 -11.09 -4.66 20.36
CA SER A 211 -11.65 -3.34 20.00
C SER A 211 -10.97 -2.19 20.73
N PHE A 212 -10.87 -1.05 20.06
CA PHE A 212 -10.35 0.20 20.63
C PHE A 212 -8.93 0.11 21.22
N ASN A 213 -8.10 -0.82 20.73
CA ASN A 213 -6.71 -0.89 21.15
C ASN A 213 -5.89 0.18 20.42
N LYS A 214 -5.01 0.88 21.13
CA LYS A 214 -4.09 1.87 20.58
C LYS A 214 -2.64 1.46 20.87
N SER A 215 -1.82 1.41 19.83
CA SER A 215 -0.39 1.15 19.93
C SER A 215 0.41 2.17 19.13
N ASN A 216 1.53 2.59 19.70
CA ASN A 216 2.51 3.44 19.02
C ASN A 216 3.90 2.83 19.21
N ILE A 217 4.60 2.52 18.11
CA ILE A 217 5.96 2.02 18.10
C ILE A 217 6.85 3.09 17.47
N GLN A 218 7.87 3.52 18.17
CA GLN A 218 8.92 4.39 17.66
C GLN A 218 10.28 3.71 17.84
N GLN A 219 10.97 3.42 16.75
CA GLN A 219 12.34 2.88 16.75
C GLN A 219 13.27 3.90 16.12
N ASN A 220 14.26 4.35 16.87
CA ASN A 220 15.33 5.23 16.41
C ASN A 220 16.66 4.47 16.51
N GLY A 221 17.52 4.57 15.50
CA GLY A 221 18.85 3.94 15.51
C GLY A 221 18.91 2.66 14.70
N GLU A 222 19.80 1.76 15.06
CA GLU A 222 20.14 0.55 14.28
C GLU A 222 19.72 -0.73 15.00
N GLY A 223 19.17 -1.70 14.25
CA GLY A 223 18.94 -3.07 14.73
C GLY A 223 17.87 -3.22 15.82
N ASN A 224 16.97 -2.25 15.97
CA ASN A 224 15.94 -2.36 17.00
C ASN A 224 14.91 -3.43 16.63
N LEU A 225 14.59 -4.31 17.58
CA LEU A 225 13.49 -5.27 17.45
C LEU A 225 12.41 -4.94 18.48
N THR A 226 11.20 -4.63 17.99
CA THR A 226 10.00 -4.46 18.80
C THR A 226 8.93 -5.45 18.35
N GLN A 227 8.36 -6.17 19.30
CA GLN A 227 7.14 -6.94 19.12
C GLN A 227 6.09 -6.48 20.13
N LEU A 228 4.92 -6.11 19.63
CA LEU A 228 3.80 -5.62 20.43
C LEU A 228 2.55 -6.41 20.07
N THR A 229 1.94 -7.02 21.08
CA THR A 229 0.65 -7.70 20.95
C THR A 229 -0.31 -7.13 21.98
N GLN A 230 -1.45 -6.60 21.54
CA GLN A 230 -2.54 -6.18 22.41
C GLN A 230 -3.76 -7.06 22.13
N LYS A 231 -4.37 -7.59 23.19
CA LYS A 231 -5.61 -8.35 23.11
C LYS A 231 -6.63 -7.78 24.07
N GLY A 232 -7.85 -7.54 23.62
CA GLY A 232 -8.97 -7.10 24.46
C GLY A 232 -9.54 -5.74 24.05
N PHE A 233 -10.06 -5.02 25.03
CA PHE A 233 -10.76 -3.75 24.84
C PHE A 233 -9.93 -2.60 25.42
N GLY A 234 -9.69 -1.54 24.62
CA GLY A 234 -9.20 -0.26 25.14
C GLY A 234 -7.73 -0.24 25.58
N ASN A 235 -6.90 -1.19 25.16
CA ASN A 235 -5.50 -1.21 25.58
C ASN A 235 -4.71 -0.06 24.96
N LEU A 236 -3.89 0.64 25.75
CA LEU A 236 -2.92 1.63 25.26
C LEU A 236 -1.50 1.11 25.46
N SER A 237 -0.67 1.17 24.41
CA SER A 237 0.75 0.81 24.51
C SER A 237 1.60 1.78 23.68
N THR A 238 2.73 2.17 24.25
CA THR A 238 3.76 2.97 23.58
C THR A 238 5.09 2.28 23.78
N VAL A 239 5.77 1.95 22.68
CA VAL A 239 7.15 1.43 22.70
C VAL A 239 8.04 2.46 22.03
N ILE A 240 9.07 2.90 22.75
CA ILE A 240 10.12 3.75 22.21
C ILE A 240 11.44 3.00 22.40
N GLN A 241 12.10 2.66 21.30
CA GLN A 241 13.45 2.09 21.29
C GLN A 241 14.39 3.11 20.63
N GLY A 242 15.56 3.31 21.24
CA GLY A 242 16.59 4.22 20.78
C GLY A 242 17.96 3.70 21.20
N GLN A 243 18.89 3.57 20.26
CA GLN A 243 20.32 3.61 20.51
C GLN A 243 20.95 4.69 19.63
#